data_AF-A0A126RV87-F1
#
_entry.id   AF-A0A126RV87-F1
#
_cell.length_a   1.000
_cell.length_b   1.000
_cell.length_c   1.000
_cell.angle_alpha   90.00
_cell.angle_beta   90.00
_cell.angle_gamma   90.00
#
_symmetry.space_group_name_H-M   'P 1'
#
loop_
_entity.id
_entity.type
_entity.pdbx_description
1 polymer ?
#
loop_
_entity_poly.entity_id
_entity_poly.type
_entity_poly.pdbx_seq_one_letter_code
_entity_poly.pdbx_strand_id
1 'polypeptide(L)'
;MAAKAITVTLGEMSLHAERHLASGRYASMSEVMRAGLRALDREEAVLDELVRVRVAEALADPRPPCRSTRHLRRLGPRSPRHDL
;
A
#
# COMPACT_ATOMS: atom_id res chain seq x y z
N MET A 1 -15.79 24.46 11.91
CA MET A 1 -16.15 24.35 10.48
C MET A 1 -17.09 23.17 10.33
N ALA A 2 -18.31 23.35 9.83
CA ALA A 2 -19.25 22.24 9.65
C ALA A 2 -18.77 21.32 8.51
N ALA A 3 -18.87 20.00 8.70
CA ALA A 3 -18.46 19.04 7.67
C ALA A 3 -19.39 19.14 6.45
N LYS A 4 -18.82 19.24 5.26
CA LYS A 4 -19.58 19.20 4.00
C LYS A 4 -20.12 17.78 3.79
N ALA A 5 -21.43 17.65 3.63
CA ALA A 5 -22.04 16.39 3.26
C ALA A 5 -21.73 16.06 1.79
N ILE A 6 -21.40 14.80 1.52
CA ILE A 6 -21.04 14.30 0.19
C ILE A 6 -21.78 12.99 -0.03
N THR A 7 -22.38 12.82 -1.21
CA THR A 7 -23.00 11.56 -1.63
C THR A 7 -22.00 10.79 -2.48
N VAL A 8 -21.82 9.50 -2.19
CA VAL A 8 -20.91 8.62 -2.91
C VAL A 8 -21.61 7.30 -3.23
N THR A 9 -21.30 6.71 -4.38
CA THR A 9 -21.77 5.39 -4.78
C THR A 9 -20.65 4.38 -4.57
N LEU A 10 -20.87 3.39 -3.70
CA LEU A 10 -19.83 2.42 -3.29
C LEU A 10 -19.76 1.15 -4.14
N GLY A 11 -20.78 0.86 -4.96
CA GLY A 11 -20.84 -0.42 -5.69
C GLY A 11 -20.72 -1.60 -4.73
N GLU A 12 -19.88 -2.58 -5.08
CA GLU A 12 -19.64 -3.80 -4.28
C GLU A 12 -19.06 -3.52 -2.88
N MET A 13 -18.44 -2.35 -2.68
CA MET A 13 -17.89 -1.97 -1.37
C MET A 13 -18.97 -1.64 -0.33
N SER A 14 -20.24 -1.47 -0.72
CA SER A 14 -21.34 -1.28 0.23
C SER A 14 -21.41 -2.42 1.24
N LEU A 15 -21.26 -3.67 0.78
CA LEU A 15 -21.29 -4.87 1.62
C LEU A 15 -20.13 -4.91 2.63
N HIS A 16 -18.96 -4.36 2.27
CA HIS A 16 -17.85 -4.24 3.20
C HIS A 16 -18.16 -3.21 4.28
N ALA A 17 -18.68 -2.04 3.88
CA ALA A 17 -19.02 -0.98 4.81
C ALA A 17 -20.17 -1.38 5.76
N GLU A 18 -21.17 -2.12 5.25
CA GLU A 18 -22.25 -2.69 6.05
C GLU A 18 -21.76 -3.73 7.06
N ARG A 19 -20.83 -4.62 6.69
CA ARG A 19 -20.22 -5.56 7.65
C ARG A 19 -19.49 -4.84 8.78
N HIS A 20 -18.81 -3.73 8.48
CA HIS A 20 -18.19 -2.90 9.52
C HIS A 20 -19.22 -2.25 10.44
N LEU A 21 -20.30 -1.72 9.88
CA LEU A 21 -21.39 -1.15 10.67
C LEU A 21 -22.07 -2.21 11.55
N ALA A 22 -22.39 -3.37 10.98
CA ALA A 22 -23.02 -4.50 11.66
C ALA A 22 -22.16 -5.07 12.80
N SER A 23 -20.84 -4.86 12.77
CA SER A 23 -19.96 -5.26 13.86
C SER A 23 -20.16 -4.47 15.16
N GLY A 24 -20.94 -3.38 15.11
CA GLY A 24 -21.20 -2.49 16.27
C GLY A 24 -20.03 -1.59 16.65
N ARG A 25 -18.88 -1.68 15.96
CA ARG A 25 -17.71 -0.82 16.21
C ARG A 25 -17.87 0.63 15.75
N TYR A 26 -18.86 0.89 14.90
CA TYR A 26 -19.10 2.20 14.32
C TYR A 26 -20.57 2.57 14.52
N ALA A 27 -20.85 3.83 14.85
CA ALA A 27 -22.19 4.33 15.09
C ALA A 27 -22.95 4.66 13.79
N SER A 28 -22.25 4.82 12.67
CA SER A 28 -22.88 5.17 11.39
C SER A 28 -22.03 4.78 10.17
N MET A 29 -22.68 4.71 9.01
CA MET A 29 -22.00 4.52 7.72
C MET A 29 -20.96 5.63 7.44
N SER A 30 -21.31 6.88 7.75
CA SER A 30 -20.37 8.01 7.58
C SER A 30 -19.12 7.85 8.45
N GLU A 31 -19.24 7.22 9.62
CA GLU A 31 -18.09 6.93 10.47
C GLU A 31 -17.21 5.83 9.90
N VAL A 32 -17.81 4.76 9.36
CA VAL A 32 -17.09 3.71 8.62
C VAL A 32 -16.30 4.33 7.47
N MET A 33 -16.92 5.20 6.66
CA MET A 33 -16.25 5.87 5.54
C MET A 33 -15.09 6.75 6.00
N ARG A 34 -15.27 7.54 7.06
CA ARG A 34 -14.17 8.35 7.61
C ARG A 34 -13.04 7.48 8.19
N ALA A 35 -13.37 6.35 8.80
CA ALA A 35 -12.37 5.41 9.31
C ALA A 35 -11.59 4.77 8.16
N GLY A 36 -12.26 4.44 7.05
CA GLY A 36 -11.64 3.97 5.81
C GLY A 36 -10.65 4.98 5.23
N LEU A 37 -11.05 6.26 5.11
CA LEU A 37 -10.16 7.31 4.62
C LEU A 37 -8.92 7.48 5.52
N ARG A 38 -9.10 7.49 6.85
CA ARG A 38 -7.95 7.53 7.78
C ARG A 38 -7.06 6.30 7.72
N ALA A 39 -7.58 5.14 7.28
CA ALA A 39 -6.76 3.96 7.05
C ALA A 39 -5.95 4.11 5.77
N LEU A 40 -6.58 4.57 4.70
CA LEU A 40 -5.92 4.88 3.43
C LEU A 40 -4.79 5.90 3.61
N ASP A 41 -5.04 7.02 4.29
CA ASP A 41 -4.01 8.05 4.55
C ASP A 41 -2.78 7.48 5.27
N ARG A 42 -2.98 6.53 6.20
CA ARG A 42 -1.89 5.88 6.93
C ARG A 42 -1.10 4.93 6.05
N GLU A 43 -1.79 4.16 5.21
CA GLU A 43 -1.15 3.22 4.28
C GLU A 43 -0.34 3.98 3.22
N GLU A 44 -0.87 5.08 2.69
CA GLU A 44 -0.18 5.97 1.76
C GLU A 44 1.06 6.61 2.39
N ALA A 45 0.95 7.14 3.62
CA ALA A 45 2.10 7.73 4.31
C ALA A 45 3.25 6.73 4.53
N VAL A 46 2.93 5.46 4.85
CA VAL A 46 3.93 4.39 5.01
C VAL A 46 4.60 4.07 3.67
N LEU A 47 3.82 3.99 2.59
CA LEU A 47 4.34 3.74 1.25
C LEU A 47 5.27 4.88 0.79
N ASP A 48 4.86 6.13 0.97
CA ASP A 48 5.65 7.31 0.62
C ASP A 48 6.98 7.36 1.37
N GLU A 49 6.96 7.04 2.68
CA GLU A 49 8.20 6.93 3.47
C GLU A 49 9.13 5.86 2.91
N LEU A 50 8.58 4.67 2.62
CA LEU A 50 9.35 3.56 2.08
C LEU A 50 10.01 3.96 0.76
N VAL A 51 9.25 4.57 -0.16
CA VAL A 51 9.78 5.04 -1.45
C VAL A 51 10.88 6.06 -1.23
N ARG A 52 10.68 7.04 -0.34
CA ARG A 52 11.67 8.08 -0.06
C ARG A 52 12.98 7.48 0.47
N VAL A 53 12.90 6.55 1.41
CA VAL A 53 14.07 5.85 1.95
C VAL A 53 14.79 5.09 0.85
N ARG A 54 14.08 4.32 0.00
CA ARG A 54 14.70 3.57 -1.11
C ARG A 54 15.37 4.48 -2.14
N VAL A 55 14.77 5.63 -2.43
CA VAL A 55 15.38 6.62 -3.33
C VAL A 55 16.65 7.21 -2.71
N ALA A 56 16.61 7.57 -1.41
CA ALA A 56 17.80 8.08 -0.72
C ALA A 56 18.94 7.04 -0.67
N GLU A 57 18.62 5.77 -0.39
CA GLU A 57 19.58 4.66 -0.43
C GLU A 57 20.21 4.50 -1.82
N ALA A 58 19.40 4.55 -2.88
CA ALA A 58 19.88 4.42 -4.25
C ALA A 58 20.76 5.61 -4.70
N LEU A 59 20.45 6.83 -4.26
CA LEU A 59 21.26 8.01 -4.53
C LEU A 59 22.57 8.02 -3.73
N ALA A 60 22.56 7.46 -2.53
CA ALA A 60 23.76 7.32 -1.70
C ALA A 60 24.64 6.12 -2.10
N ASP A 61 24.15 5.24 -2.99
CA ASP A 61 24.90 4.07 -3.45
C ASP A 61 26.14 4.50 -4.25
N PRO A 62 27.37 4.22 -3.77
CA PRO A 62 28.60 4.63 -4.44
C PRO A 62 28.88 3.80 -5.70
N ARG A 63 28.13 2.71 -5.94
CA ARG A 63 28.31 1.89 -7.14
C ARG A 63 27.97 2.73 -8.38
N PRO A 64 28.82 2.71 -9.42
CA PRO A 64 28.54 3.46 -10.63
C PRO A 64 27.23 3.00 -11.24
N PRO A 65 26.37 3.92 -11.72
CA PRO A 65 25.13 3.55 -12.39
C PRO A 65 25.47 2.62 -13.55
N CYS A 66 24.91 1.40 -13.55
CA CYS A 66 25.16 0.47 -14.63
C CYS A 66 24.53 1.04 -15.91
N ARG A 67 25.35 1.36 -16.91
CA ARG A 67 24.84 1.61 -18.26
C ARG A 67 24.06 0.36 -18.67
N SER A 68 22.80 0.52 -19.06
CA SER A 68 21.97 -0.56 -19.58
C SER A 68 22.52 -1.02 -20.93
N THR A 69 23.59 -1.80 -20.90
CA THR A 69 24.17 -2.43 -22.08
C THR A 69 24.45 -3.87 -21.71
N ARG A 70 23.39 -4.69 -21.88
CA ARG A 70 23.47 -6.15 -22.10
C ARG A 70 24.25 -6.96 -21.05
N HIS A 71 23.69 -7.11 -19.83
CA HIS A 71 24.12 -8.17 -18.91
C HIS A 71 22.95 -8.89 -18.23
N LEU A 72 21.98 -9.38 -19.01
CA LEU A 72 21.10 -10.46 -18.54
C LEU A 72 21.88 -11.78 -18.60
N ARG A 73 22.86 -11.97 -17.69
CA ARG A 73 23.56 -13.24 -17.58
C ARG A 73 22.69 -14.20 -16.77
N ARG A 74 21.97 -15.04 -17.51
CA ARG A 74 21.21 -16.24 -17.12
C ARG A 74 21.50 -16.69 -15.67
N LEU A 75 20.56 -16.46 -14.76
CA LEU A 75 20.51 -17.20 -13.49
C LEU A 75 20.28 -18.67 -13.85
N GLY A 76 21.32 -19.49 -13.73
CA GLY A 76 21.17 -20.95 -13.79
C GLY A 76 20.22 -21.43 -12.70
N PRO A 77 19.57 -22.59 -12.87
CA PRO A 77 18.57 -23.08 -11.93
C PRO A 77 19.17 -23.19 -10.53
N ARG A 78 18.51 -22.56 -9.55
CA ARG A 78 18.76 -22.77 -8.12
C ARG A 78 18.64 -24.28 -7.87
N SER A 79 19.75 -24.94 -7.60
CA SER A 79 19.72 -26.33 -7.12
C SER A 79 18.98 -26.34 -5.78
N PRO A 80 18.01 -27.25 -5.57
CA PRO A 80 17.36 -27.39 -4.28
C PRO A 80 18.39 -27.90 -3.27
N ARG A 81 18.41 -27.24 -2.10
CA ARG A 81 19.02 -27.81 -0.90
C ARG A 81 18.28 -29.10 -0.61
N HIS A 82 18.94 -30.24 -0.77
CA HIS A 82 18.50 -31.47 -0.14
C HIS A 82 19.06 -31.47 1.27
N ASP A 83 18.18 -31.20 2.23
CA ASP A 83 18.36 -31.63 3.61
C ASP A 83 18.45 -33.17 3.62
N LEU A 84 19.50 -33.68 4.26
CA LEU A 84 19.54 -34.95 5.00
C LEU A 84 20.61 -34.81 6.08
#